data_AF-A0A348AER6-F1
#
_entry.id   AF-A0A348AER6-F1
#
_cell.length_a   1.000
_cell.length_b   1.000
_cell.length_c   1.000
_cell.angle_alpha   90.00
_cell.angle_beta   90.00
_cell.angle_gamma   90.00
#
_symmetry.space_group_name_H-M   'P 1'
#
loop_
_entity.id
_entity.type
_entity.pdbx_description
1 polymer ?
#
loop_
_entity_poly.entity_id
_entity_poly.type
_entity_poly.pdbx_seq_one_letter_code
_entity_poly.pdbx_strand_id
1 'polypeptide(L)'
;MVYQLNDLIHYYLIKGNYKQKPILINLSGIPASGKTTLIKQLFLKDQFILINHDDIFSKLEKKSMKIAVRYAYRILINCIRNKYNIIYDHCSISSRYKCILNLCQKYNYSLINYYCHTDVSLAVERAFKREKLIGQVTSIEKIYTKQLLLLNQFSDLISNFDTCYLYYNSKNVIQPLKVAKYKKMANEWVVYNSLYFDELNNLYNFRREDV
;
A
#
# COMPACT_ATOMS: atom_id res chain seq x y z
N MET A 1 -5.85 -24.94 -1.18
CA MET A 1 -6.72 -24.97 0.00
C MET A 1 -7.76 -23.88 -0.18
N VAL A 2 -9.03 -24.24 -0.17
CA VAL A 2 -10.16 -23.34 -0.35
C VAL A 2 -10.68 -22.98 1.04
N TYR A 3 -10.92 -21.70 1.31
CA TYR A 3 -11.30 -21.25 2.64
C TYR A 3 -12.65 -20.52 2.65
N GLN A 4 -13.49 -20.80 3.65
CA GLN A 4 -14.60 -19.91 4.00
C GLN A 4 -14.07 -18.66 4.73
N LEU A 5 -14.91 -17.66 4.96
CA LEU A 5 -14.47 -16.40 5.58
C LEU A 5 -13.81 -16.61 6.94
N ASN A 6 -14.43 -17.42 7.80
CA ASN A 6 -13.94 -17.63 9.16
C ASN A 6 -12.59 -18.34 9.17
N ASP A 7 -12.40 -19.30 8.26
CA ASP A 7 -11.11 -19.99 8.10
C ASP A 7 -10.02 -19.04 7.61
N LEU A 8 -10.35 -18.13 6.68
CA LEU A 8 -9.44 -17.07 6.25
C LEU A 8 -9.07 -16.14 7.40
N ILE A 9 -10.05 -15.68 8.18
CA ILE A 9 -9.78 -14.83 9.36
C ILE A 9 -8.85 -15.57 10.32
N HIS A 10 -9.17 -16.82 10.67
CA HIS A 10 -8.36 -17.63 11.57
C HIS A 10 -6.93 -17.84 11.03
N TYR A 11 -6.80 -18.17 9.75
CA TYR A 11 -5.51 -18.29 9.06
C TYR A 11 -4.63 -17.06 9.20
N TYR A 12 -5.23 -15.87 9.10
CA TYR A 12 -4.52 -14.60 9.26
C TYR A 12 -4.20 -14.29 10.72
N LEU A 13 -5.12 -14.59 11.65
CA LEU A 13 -4.96 -14.27 13.07
C LEU A 13 -3.88 -15.13 13.75
N ILE A 14 -3.71 -16.40 13.39
CA ILE A 14 -2.67 -17.29 13.95
C ILE A 14 -1.25 -16.78 13.65
N LYS A 15 -1.07 -16.05 12.55
CA LYS A 15 0.24 -15.52 12.14
C LYS A 15 0.63 -14.23 12.86
N GLY A 16 -0.34 -13.59 13.50
CA GLY A 16 -0.15 -12.30 14.16
C GLY A 16 0.41 -12.47 15.56
N ASN A 17 1.24 -11.52 15.96
CA ASN A 17 1.65 -11.38 17.35
C ASN A 17 1.20 -10.02 17.87
N TYR A 18 0.62 -10.04 19.07
CA TYR A 18 0.18 -8.84 19.77
C TYR A 18 1.34 -7.84 19.92
N LYS A 19 1.06 -6.56 19.71
CA LYS A 19 1.99 -5.46 19.94
C LYS A 19 1.32 -4.39 20.80
N GLN A 20 2.07 -3.87 21.76
CA GLN A 20 1.60 -2.78 22.62
C GLN A 20 1.42 -1.47 21.83
N LYS A 21 2.33 -1.22 20.87
CA LYS A 21 2.30 -0.11 19.91
C LYS A 21 2.31 -0.68 18.49
N PRO A 22 1.14 -1.11 17.98
CA PRO A 22 1.08 -1.76 16.67
C PRO A 22 1.27 -0.75 15.52
N ILE A 23 1.70 -1.24 14.38
CA ILE A 23 1.97 -0.42 13.19
C ILE A 23 1.09 -0.90 12.03
N LEU A 24 0.41 0.03 11.37
CA LEU A 24 -0.24 -0.21 10.08
C LEU A 24 0.60 0.45 8.99
N ILE A 25 1.10 -0.38 8.09
CA ILE A 25 1.84 0.03 6.91
C ILE A 25 0.90 -0.07 5.71
N ASN A 26 0.54 1.07 5.13
CA ASN A 26 -0.18 1.10 3.87
C ASN A 26 0.80 1.15 2.70
N LEU A 27 0.56 0.35 1.67
CA LEU A 27 1.33 0.37 0.44
C LEU A 27 0.50 0.97 -0.69
N SER A 28 0.98 2.07 -1.22
CA SER A 28 0.30 2.82 -2.27
C SER A 28 1.14 2.90 -3.54
N GLY A 29 0.46 3.06 -4.67
CA GLY A 29 1.07 3.14 -5.99
C GLY A 29 0.25 2.37 -7.02
N ILE A 30 0.40 2.72 -8.29
CA ILE A 30 -0.34 2.06 -9.37
C ILE A 30 -0.01 0.55 -9.45
N PRO A 31 -0.88 -0.28 -10.07
CA PRO A 31 -0.52 -1.66 -10.38
C PRO A 31 0.83 -1.73 -11.10
N ALA A 32 1.62 -2.78 -10.82
CA ALA A 32 2.96 -2.95 -11.37
C ALA A 32 4.01 -1.86 -11.01
N SER A 33 3.76 -1.01 -10.00
CA SER A 33 4.76 -0.02 -9.53
C SER A 33 5.97 -0.59 -8.79
N GLY A 34 5.94 -1.86 -8.40
CA GLY A 34 7.03 -2.50 -7.66
C GLY A 34 6.85 -2.53 -6.13
N LYS A 35 5.63 -2.29 -5.63
CA LYS A 35 5.29 -2.45 -4.20
C LYS A 35 5.77 -3.78 -3.61
N THR A 36 5.58 -4.89 -4.31
CA THR A 36 6.02 -6.21 -3.82
C THR A 36 7.54 -6.29 -3.65
N THR A 37 8.30 -5.71 -4.58
CA THR A 37 9.77 -5.62 -4.46
C THR A 37 10.15 -4.78 -3.25
N LEU A 38 9.47 -3.64 -3.05
CA LEU A 38 9.68 -2.76 -1.90
C LEU A 38 9.46 -3.48 -0.55
N ILE A 39 8.34 -4.20 -0.39
CA ILE A 39 8.08 -4.95 0.85
C ILE A 39 9.17 -5.98 1.12
N LYS A 40 9.57 -6.72 0.08
CA LYS A 40 10.61 -7.76 0.17
C LYS A 40 11.97 -7.19 0.56
N GLN A 41 12.23 -5.90 0.41
CA GLN A 41 13.47 -5.28 0.87
C GLN A 41 13.37 -4.86 2.33
N LEU A 42 12.22 -4.31 2.71
CA LEU A 42 12.04 -3.65 4.00
C LEU A 42 11.73 -4.61 5.15
N PHE A 43 11.01 -5.71 4.88
CA PHE A 43 10.36 -6.49 5.94
C PHE A 43 10.71 -7.99 5.93
N LEU A 44 11.92 -8.37 5.51
CA LEU A 44 12.34 -9.78 5.48
C LEU A 44 12.38 -10.45 6.86
N LYS A 45 12.41 -9.67 7.96
CA LYS A 45 12.64 -10.18 9.32
C LYS A 45 11.50 -9.88 10.31
N ASP A 46 10.56 -9.02 9.95
CA ASP A 46 9.51 -8.59 10.86
C ASP A 46 8.24 -9.40 10.67
N GLN A 47 7.61 -9.78 11.79
CA GLN A 47 6.31 -10.47 11.79
C GLN A 47 5.19 -9.46 11.52
N PHE A 48 5.00 -9.14 10.24
CA PHE A 48 3.83 -8.41 9.75
C PHE A 48 2.81 -9.35 9.12
N ILE A 49 1.54 -9.07 9.34
CA ILE A 49 0.46 -9.67 8.56
C ILE A 49 0.30 -8.86 7.27
N LEU A 50 0.65 -9.45 6.13
CA LEU A 50 0.40 -8.88 4.81
C LEU A 50 -1.02 -9.21 4.34
N ILE A 51 -1.89 -8.20 4.24
CA ILE A 51 -3.25 -8.33 3.71
C ILE A 51 -3.27 -7.75 2.29
N ASN A 52 -3.43 -8.62 1.30
CA ASN A 52 -3.54 -8.27 -0.13
C ASN A 52 -4.81 -8.89 -0.72
N HIS A 53 -5.59 -8.10 -1.47
CA HIS A 53 -6.85 -8.55 -2.07
C HIS A 53 -6.64 -9.66 -3.12
N ASP A 54 -5.54 -9.60 -3.89
CA ASP A 54 -5.21 -10.60 -4.90
C ASP A 54 -4.85 -11.95 -4.25
N ASP A 55 -4.13 -11.92 -3.12
CA ASP A 55 -3.81 -13.13 -2.34
C ASP A 55 -5.08 -13.74 -1.71
N ILE A 56 -5.99 -12.91 -1.21
CA ILE A 56 -7.27 -13.39 -0.69
C ILE A 56 -8.11 -13.97 -1.84
N PHE A 57 -8.19 -13.28 -2.98
CA PHE A 57 -8.91 -13.74 -4.17
C PHE A 57 -8.40 -15.10 -4.66
N SER A 58 -7.08 -15.33 -4.64
CA SER A 58 -6.49 -16.61 -5.04
C SER A 58 -6.89 -17.77 -4.10
N LYS A 59 -7.21 -17.47 -2.84
CA LYS A 59 -7.66 -18.44 -1.80
C LYS A 59 -9.17 -18.66 -1.74
N LEU A 60 -9.97 -17.80 -2.38
CA LEU A 60 -11.42 -17.96 -2.42
C LEU A 60 -11.84 -19.13 -3.34
N GLU A 61 -12.89 -19.84 -2.91
CA GLU A 61 -13.59 -20.83 -3.73
C GLU A 61 -14.23 -20.17 -4.95
N LYS A 62 -15.14 -19.22 -4.69
CA LYS A 62 -15.81 -18.42 -5.71
C LYS A 62 -14.96 -17.19 -6.02
N LYS A 63 -14.35 -17.19 -7.19
CA LYS A 63 -13.53 -16.09 -7.70
C LYS A 63 -14.37 -14.83 -7.91
N SER A 64 -14.44 -13.99 -6.89
CA SER A 64 -15.08 -12.67 -6.95
C SER A 64 -14.23 -11.63 -6.23
N MET A 65 -13.75 -10.64 -6.98
CA MET A 65 -12.97 -9.53 -6.41
C MET A 65 -13.78 -8.74 -5.37
N LYS A 66 -15.09 -8.59 -5.58
CA LYS A 66 -15.99 -7.94 -4.61
C LYS A 66 -16.00 -8.69 -3.26
N ILE A 67 -16.01 -10.02 -3.29
CA ILE A 67 -15.93 -10.85 -2.08
C ILE A 67 -14.54 -10.73 -1.45
N ALA A 68 -13.47 -10.81 -2.24
CA ALA A 68 -12.10 -10.69 -1.75
C ALA A 68 -11.85 -9.36 -1.03
N VAL A 69 -12.31 -8.24 -1.60
CA VAL A 69 -12.26 -6.91 -0.98
C VAL A 69 -13.01 -6.93 0.36
N ARG A 70 -14.25 -7.44 0.39
CA ARG A 70 -15.05 -7.51 1.63
C ARG A 70 -14.35 -8.35 2.71
N TYR A 71 -13.74 -9.46 2.32
CA TYR A 71 -13.03 -10.36 3.24
C TYR A 71 -11.76 -9.70 3.76
N ALA A 72 -10.99 -9.03 2.89
CA ALA A 72 -9.82 -8.25 3.28
C ALA A 72 -10.15 -7.19 4.33
N TYR A 73 -11.26 -6.46 4.18
CA TYR A 73 -11.71 -5.49 5.19
C TYR A 73 -12.05 -6.16 6.53
N ARG A 74 -12.73 -7.31 6.52
CA ARG A 74 -13.05 -8.03 7.77
C ARG A 74 -11.80 -8.59 8.44
N ILE A 75 -10.86 -9.13 7.68
CA ILE A 75 -9.57 -9.60 8.19
C ILE A 75 -8.81 -8.41 8.80
N LEU A 76 -8.72 -7.28 8.09
CA LEU A 76 -8.04 -6.07 8.54
C LEU A 76 -8.61 -5.56 9.87
N ILE A 77 -9.94 -5.45 9.99
CA ILE A 77 -10.60 -5.04 11.24
C ILE A 77 -10.25 -5.98 12.40
N ASN A 78 -10.25 -7.30 12.17
CA ASN A 78 -9.89 -8.26 13.23
C ASN A 78 -8.41 -8.13 13.61
N CYS A 79 -7.50 -7.98 12.66
CA CYS A 79 -6.09 -7.75 12.96
C CYS A 79 -5.88 -6.44 13.74
N ILE A 80 -6.62 -5.37 13.39
CA ILE A 80 -6.57 -4.09 14.09
C ILE A 80 -6.98 -4.25 15.56
N ARG A 81 -8.11 -4.91 15.80
CA ARG A 81 -8.64 -5.16 17.16
C ARG A 81 -7.70 -5.98 18.03
N ASN A 82 -6.96 -6.91 17.42
CA ASN A 82 -5.95 -7.73 18.11
C ASN A 82 -4.58 -7.04 18.22
N LYS A 83 -4.44 -5.78 17.79
CA LYS A 83 -3.20 -5.00 17.86
C LYS A 83 -2.00 -5.68 17.20
N TYR A 84 -2.18 -6.20 15.98
CA TYR A 84 -1.11 -6.79 15.19
C TYR A 84 -0.39 -5.77 14.31
N ASN A 85 0.87 -6.03 13.99
CA ASN A 85 1.57 -5.31 12.93
C ASN A 85 1.04 -5.74 11.56
N ILE A 86 0.61 -4.79 10.74
CA ILE A 86 -0.12 -5.07 9.49
C ILE A 86 0.54 -4.33 8.33
N ILE A 87 0.70 -5.03 7.22
CA ILE A 87 0.96 -4.42 5.91
C ILE A 87 -0.32 -4.57 5.07
N TYR A 88 -0.87 -3.46 4.61
CA TYR A 88 -2.08 -3.44 3.79
C TYR A 88 -1.75 -2.90 2.39
N ASP A 89 -1.94 -3.74 1.38
CA ASP A 89 -1.73 -3.35 -0.02
C ASP A 89 -3.02 -2.71 -0.57
N HIS A 90 -3.09 -1.38 -0.48
CA HIS A 90 -4.26 -0.61 -0.89
C HIS A 90 -3.91 0.80 -1.36
N CYS A 91 -4.47 1.19 -2.51
CA CYS A 91 -3.99 2.37 -3.24
C CYS A 91 -4.91 3.60 -3.15
N SER A 92 -6.02 3.59 -2.40
CA SER A 92 -6.96 4.72 -2.39
C SER A 92 -7.54 5.05 -1.02
N ILE A 93 -7.80 6.33 -0.75
CA ILE A 93 -8.40 6.79 0.50
C ILE A 93 -9.92 6.91 0.33
N SER A 94 -10.61 5.77 0.28
CA SER A 94 -12.08 5.75 0.25
C SER A 94 -12.67 6.10 1.62
N SER A 95 -13.96 6.49 1.67
CA SER A 95 -14.67 6.70 2.95
C SER A 95 -14.59 5.48 3.88
N ARG A 96 -14.72 4.27 3.32
CA ARG A 96 -14.53 3.02 4.07
C ARG A 96 -13.11 2.89 4.64
N TYR A 97 -12.11 3.34 3.90
CA TYR A 97 -10.72 3.32 4.37
C TYR A 97 -10.48 4.38 5.45
N LYS A 98 -11.09 5.57 5.37
CA LYS A 98 -11.09 6.56 6.46
C LYS A 98 -11.64 5.96 7.77
N CYS A 99 -12.70 5.15 7.71
CA CYS A 99 -13.18 4.41 8.89
C CYS A 99 -12.15 3.42 9.46
N ILE A 100 -11.33 2.80 8.61
CA ILE A 100 -10.23 1.92 9.05
C ILE A 100 -9.14 2.74 9.75
N LEU A 101 -8.77 3.90 9.23
CA LEU A 101 -7.76 4.77 9.86
C LEU A 101 -8.23 5.28 11.22
N ASN A 102 -9.50 5.67 11.35
CA ASN A 102 -10.10 6.05 12.63
C ASN A 102 -10.09 4.87 13.64
N LEU A 103 -10.34 3.65 13.15
CA LEU A 103 -10.24 2.45 13.99
C LEU A 103 -8.79 2.23 14.45
N CYS A 104 -7.80 2.45 13.58
CA CYS A 104 -6.39 2.33 13.94
C CYS A 104 -6.01 3.34 15.04
N GLN A 105 -6.46 4.60 14.92
CA GLN A 105 -6.27 5.62 15.96
C GLN A 105 -6.88 5.19 17.30
N LYS A 106 -8.11 4.66 17.29
CA LYS A 106 -8.76 4.12 18.51
C LYS A 106 -7.92 3.03 19.20
N TYR A 107 -7.21 2.21 18.41
CA TYR A 107 -6.34 1.14 18.92
C TYR A 107 -4.87 1.55 19.08
N ASN A 108 -4.59 2.85 18.97
CA ASN A 108 -3.27 3.47 19.15
C ASN A 108 -2.19 2.93 18.20
N TYR A 109 -2.56 2.76 16.93
CA TYR A 109 -1.64 2.38 15.87
C TYR A 109 -0.80 3.56 15.39
N SER A 110 0.47 3.30 15.07
CA SER A 110 1.24 4.17 14.18
C SER A 110 0.88 3.89 12.72
N LEU A 111 0.60 4.94 11.97
CA LEU A 111 0.18 4.89 10.58
C LEU A 111 1.34 5.30 9.67
N ILE A 112 1.83 4.38 8.86
CA ILE A 112 2.91 4.63 7.91
C ILE A 112 2.41 4.33 6.49
N ASN A 113 2.61 5.26 5.57
CA ASN A 113 2.39 5.00 4.15
C ASN A 113 3.72 4.86 3.41
N TYR A 114 3.86 3.81 2.60
CA TYR A 114 4.92 3.66 1.61
C TYR A 114 4.30 3.85 0.24
N TYR A 115 4.58 4.99 -0.38
CA TYR A 115 4.16 5.30 -1.72
C TYR A 115 5.25 4.90 -2.71
N CYS A 116 4.93 4.02 -3.66
CA CYS A 116 5.85 3.56 -4.70
C CYS A 116 5.37 4.06 -6.06
N HIS A 117 6.05 5.09 -6.54
CA HIS A 117 5.83 5.70 -7.85
C HIS A 117 6.54 4.94 -8.96
N THR A 118 5.91 4.90 -10.13
CA THR A 118 6.51 4.44 -11.38
C THR A 118 5.78 5.12 -12.53
N ASP A 119 6.47 5.32 -13.65
CA ASP A 119 5.84 5.83 -14.87
C ASP A 119 4.75 4.88 -15.37
N VAL A 120 3.64 5.42 -15.86
CA VAL A 120 2.53 4.62 -16.39
C VAL A 120 3.00 3.72 -17.54
N SER A 121 3.88 4.22 -18.42
CA SER A 121 4.44 3.44 -19.53
C SER A 121 5.21 2.20 -19.05
N LEU A 122 6.01 2.35 -17.98
CA LEU A 122 6.74 1.25 -17.35
C LEU A 122 5.79 0.30 -16.61
N ALA A 123 4.76 0.81 -15.93
CA ALA A 123 3.76 -0.02 -15.28
C ALA A 123 3.01 -0.89 -16.31
N VAL A 124 2.65 -0.33 -17.46
CA VAL A 124 2.01 -1.05 -18.56
C VAL A 124 2.94 -2.13 -19.12
N GLU A 125 4.20 -1.81 -19.40
CA GLU A 125 5.20 -2.78 -19.85
C GLU A 125 5.34 -3.96 -18.86
N ARG A 126 5.41 -3.64 -17.56
CA ARG A 126 5.50 -4.65 -16.48
C ARG A 126 4.22 -5.47 -16.36
N ALA A 127 3.04 -4.86 -16.55
CA ALA A 127 1.77 -5.58 -16.55
C ALA A 127 1.71 -6.61 -17.68
N PHE A 128 2.09 -6.23 -18.90
CA PHE A 128 2.18 -7.16 -20.04
C PHE A 128 3.18 -8.29 -19.78
N LYS A 129 4.36 -7.99 -19.20
CA LYS A 129 5.33 -9.02 -18.81
C LYS A 129 4.74 -10.00 -17.79
N ARG A 130 3.99 -9.52 -16.78
CA ARG A 130 3.36 -10.39 -15.78
C ARG A 130 2.25 -11.25 -16.36
N GLU A 131 1.47 -10.71 -17.28
CA GLU A 131 0.46 -11.49 -18.00
C GLU A 131 1.12 -12.64 -18.77
N LYS A 132 2.20 -12.39 -19.51
CA LYS A 132 2.95 -13.43 -20.23
C LYS A 132 3.59 -14.48 -19.30
N LEU A 133 4.09 -14.06 -18.14
CA LEU A 133 4.83 -14.95 -17.22
C LEU A 133 3.92 -15.80 -16.32
N ILE A 134 2.82 -15.22 -15.82
CA ILE A 134 1.98 -15.86 -14.78
C ILE A 134 0.48 -15.78 -15.08
N GLY A 135 0.08 -15.33 -16.27
CA GLY A 135 -1.33 -15.24 -16.68
C GLY A 135 -2.14 -14.16 -15.96
N GLN A 136 -1.51 -13.29 -15.15
CA GLN A 136 -2.21 -12.28 -14.38
C GLN A 136 -2.51 -11.04 -15.24
N VAL A 137 -3.73 -10.95 -15.75
CA VAL A 137 -4.19 -9.80 -16.54
C VAL A 137 -4.44 -8.59 -15.63
N THR A 138 -3.76 -7.48 -15.90
CA THR A 138 -4.07 -6.16 -15.33
C THR A 138 -4.46 -5.25 -16.48
N SER A 139 -5.71 -4.79 -16.51
CA SER A 139 -6.14 -3.90 -17.60
C SER A 139 -5.36 -2.58 -17.56
N ILE A 140 -4.98 -2.10 -18.75
CA ILE A 140 -4.30 -0.81 -18.91
C ILE A 140 -5.16 0.31 -18.32
N GLU A 141 -6.48 0.27 -18.57
CA GLU A 141 -7.46 1.19 -17.98
C GLU A 141 -7.35 1.25 -16.46
N LYS A 142 -7.18 0.11 -15.77
CA LYS A 142 -7.01 0.08 -14.30
C LYS A 142 -5.74 0.81 -13.86
N ILE A 143 -4.67 0.76 -14.66
CA ILE A 143 -3.42 1.49 -14.36
C ILE A 143 -3.66 3.00 -14.44
N TYR A 144 -4.22 3.49 -15.55
CA TYR A 144 -4.52 4.91 -15.75
C TYR A 144 -5.52 5.44 -14.73
N THR A 145 -6.63 4.74 -14.51
CA THR A 145 -7.63 5.11 -13.51
C THR A 145 -7.03 5.20 -12.11
N LYS A 146 -6.10 4.31 -11.76
CA LYS A 146 -5.38 4.39 -10.48
C LYS A 146 -4.38 5.52 -10.43
N GLN A 147 -3.73 5.86 -11.53
CA GLN A 147 -2.85 7.03 -11.59
C GLN A 147 -3.63 8.31 -11.33
N LEU A 148 -4.74 8.52 -12.04
CA LEU A 148 -5.62 9.69 -11.85
C LEU A 148 -6.16 9.77 -10.42
N LEU A 149 -6.59 8.63 -9.86
CA LEU A 149 -7.06 8.58 -8.48
C LEU A 149 -5.97 8.98 -7.49
N LEU A 150 -4.73 8.52 -7.69
CA LEU A 150 -3.60 8.85 -6.83
C LEU A 150 -3.19 10.31 -6.97
N LEU A 151 -3.21 10.88 -8.18
CA LEU A 151 -2.97 12.32 -8.40
C LEU A 151 -3.94 13.16 -7.57
N ASN A 152 -5.22 12.82 -7.59
CA ASN A 152 -6.27 13.56 -6.89
C ASN A 152 -6.30 13.32 -5.37
N GLN A 153 -5.75 12.21 -4.89
CA GLN A 153 -5.81 11.81 -3.48
C GLN A 153 -4.46 11.84 -2.77
N PHE A 154 -3.41 12.37 -3.40
CA PHE A 154 -2.06 12.31 -2.85
C PHE A 154 -1.93 13.11 -1.55
N SER A 155 -2.51 14.30 -1.50
CA SER A 155 -2.57 15.14 -0.30
C SER A 155 -3.33 14.46 0.85
N ASP A 156 -4.48 13.84 0.54
CA ASP A 156 -5.23 12.99 1.48
C ASP A 156 -4.36 11.84 2.00
N LEU A 157 -3.59 11.20 1.14
CA LEU A 157 -2.72 10.10 1.51
C LEU A 157 -1.53 10.57 2.38
N ILE A 158 -1.00 11.78 2.19
CA ILE A 158 0.04 12.33 3.08
C ILE A 158 -0.57 12.72 4.44
N SER A 159 -1.69 13.42 4.43
CA SER A 159 -2.29 14.01 5.65
C SER A 159 -2.89 12.97 6.61
N ASN A 160 -3.29 11.81 6.13
CA ASN A 160 -3.91 10.76 6.94
C ASN A 160 -2.91 9.81 7.64
N PHE A 161 -1.60 9.96 7.40
CA PHE A 161 -0.57 9.07 7.96
C PHE A 161 0.44 9.87 8.79
N ASP A 162 1.01 9.24 9.83
CA ASP A 162 2.01 9.87 10.69
C ASP A 162 3.33 10.06 9.95
N THR A 163 3.63 9.12 9.06
CA THR A 163 4.82 9.14 8.21
C THR A 163 4.49 8.66 6.81
N CYS A 164 4.97 9.37 5.79
CA CYS A 164 4.90 8.94 4.40
C CYS A 164 6.30 8.80 3.83
N TYR A 165 6.62 7.63 3.27
CA TYR A 165 7.84 7.41 2.51
C TYR A 165 7.54 7.41 1.02
N LEU A 166 8.30 8.19 0.27
CA LEU A 166 8.24 8.18 -1.19
C LEU A 166 9.36 7.30 -1.74
N TYR A 167 8.96 6.39 -2.61
CA TYR A 167 9.84 5.56 -3.40
C TYR A 167 9.58 5.81 -4.88
N TYR A 168 10.64 5.80 -5.66
CA TYR A 168 10.59 5.96 -7.10
C TYR A 168 11.21 4.74 -7.78
N ASN A 169 10.54 4.26 -8.81
CA ASN A 169 10.93 3.05 -9.52
C ASN A 169 10.84 3.32 -11.02
N SER A 170 11.98 3.34 -11.71
CA SER A 170 12.06 3.53 -13.16
C SER A 170 12.85 2.43 -13.83
N LYS A 171 12.99 2.50 -15.16
CA LYS A 171 13.76 1.50 -15.93
C LYS A 171 15.24 1.47 -15.53
N ASN A 172 15.78 2.60 -15.09
CA ASN A 172 17.19 2.77 -14.76
C ASN A 172 17.52 2.41 -13.31
N VAL A 173 16.51 2.06 -12.51
CA VAL A 173 16.72 1.68 -11.11
C VAL A 173 16.31 0.22 -10.94
N ILE A 174 17.28 -0.61 -10.53
CA ILE A 174 17.07 -2.06 -10.33
C ILE A 174 16.02 -2.32 -9.25
N GLN A 175 15.88 -1.39 -8.30
CA GLN A 175 15.10 -1.52 -7.08
C GLN A 175 14.43 -0.17 -6.74
N PRO A 176 13.23 -0.14 -6.13
CA PRO A 176 12.62 1.12 -5.72
C PRO A 176 13.56 1.96 -4.84
N LEU A 177 13.90 3.17 -5.30
CA LEU A 177 14.78 4.08 -4.60
C LEU A 177 13.99 4.93 -3.60
N LYS A 178 14.48 5.04 -2.37
CA LYS A 178 13.89 5.94 -1.37
C LYS A 178 14.20 7.40 -1.76
N VAL A 179 13.16 8.18 -2.02
CA VAL A 179 13.26 9.58 -2.48
C VAL A 179 13.15 10.54 -1.32
N ALA A 180 12.12 10.41 -0.50
CA ALA A 180 11.86 11.32 0.61
C ALA A 180 11.07 10.65 1.73
N LYS A 181 11.07 11.29 2.89
CA LYS A 181 10.26 10.94 4.06
C LYS A 181 9.56 12.19 4.55
N TYR A 182 8.25 12.16 4.61
CA TYR A 182 7.45 13.17 5.30
C TYR A 182 7.12 12.72 6.72
N LYS A 183 7.25 13.62 7.70
CA LYS A 183 6.77 13.41 9.07
C LYS A 183 5.67 14.42 9.39
N LYS A 184 4.46 13.92 9.62
CA LYS A 184 3.29 14.78 9.86
C LYS A 184 3.45 15.67 11.09
N MET A 185 3.98 15.15 12.19
CA MET A 185 4.14 15.94 13.43
C MET A 185 5.10 17.12 13.30
N ALA A 186 6.13 16.98 12.45
CA ALA A 186 7.11 18.04 12.20
C ALA A 186 6.76 18.87 10.95
N ASN A 187 5.70 18.49 10.23
CA ASN A 187 5.31 19.03 8.94
C ASN A 187 6.48 19.14 7.94
N GLU A 188 7.44 18.20 8.00
CA GLU A 188 8.73 18.32 7.30
C GLU A 188 8.94 17.20 6.30
N TRP A 189 9.62 17.53 5.20
CA TRP A 189 10.19 16.58 4.25
C TRP A 189 11.70 16.42 4.50
N VAL A 190 12.13 15.18 4.70
CA VAL A 190 13.53 14.78 4.61
C VAL A 190 13.77 14.20 3.23
N VAL A 191 14.50 14.92 2.39
CA VAL A 191 14.79 14.55 1.00
C VAL A 191 16.10 13.79 0.91
N TYR A 192 16.08 12.61 0.30
CA TYR A 192 17.26 11.76 0.07
C TYR A 192 17.72 11.80 -1.40
N ASN A 193 16.81 12.12 -2.33
CA ASN A 193 17.13 12.31 -3.74
C ASN A 193 16.31 13.50 -4.30
N SER A 194 16.98 14.63 -4.50
CA SER A 194 16.32 15.88 -4.93
C SER A 194 15.72 15.79 -6.32
N LEU A 195 16.42 15.15 -7.27
CA LEU A 195 15.98 15.01 -8.66
C LEU A 195 14.59 14.36 -8.74
N TYR A 196 14.43 13.17 -8.14
CA TYR A 196 13.14 12.48 -8.16
C TYR A 196 12.12 13.12 -7.22
N PHE A 197 12.55 13.83 -6.19
CA PHE A 197 11.64 14.57 -5.32
C PHE A 197 10.97 15.71 -6.08
N ASP A 198 11.73 16.47 -6.87
CA ASP A 198 11.21 17.58 -7.67
C ASP A 198 10.30 17.09 -8.78
N GLU A 199 10.64 15.97 -9.43
CA GLU A 199 9.77 15.32 -10.41
C GLU A 199 8.41 14.91 -9.80
N LEU A 200 8.43 14.26 -8.64
CA LEU A 200 7.21 13.88 -7.93
C LEU A 200 6.43 15.09 -7.44
N ASN A 201 7.11 16.14 -6.95
CA ASN A 201 6.45 17.35 -6.51
C ASN A 201 5.75 18.07 -7.68
N ASN A 202 6.38 18.15 -8.84
CA ASN A 202 5.75 18.72 -10.04
C ASN A 202 4.52 17.91 -10.46
N LEU A 203 4.56 16.58 -10.30
CA LEU A 203 3.47 15.69 -10.69
C LEU A 203 2.28 15.73 -9.70
N TYR A 204 2.56 15.76 -8.39
CA TYR A 204 1.54 15.61 -7.34
C TYR A 204 1.22 16.92 -6.60
N ASN A 205 1.97 17.98 -6.86
CA ASN A 205 1.81 19.32 -6.30
C ASN A 205 1.66 19.34 -4.76
N PHE A 206 2.49 18.58 -4.05
CA PHE A 206 2.55 18.63 -2.59
C PHE A 206 3.56 19.71 -2.20
N ARG A 207 3.07 20.95 -2.15
CA ARG A 207 3.82 22.19 -1.89
C ARG A 207 4.98 22.02 -0.88
N ARG A 208 6.11 22.65 -1.19
CA ARG A 208 7.24 22.88 -0.26
C ARG A 208 6.95 23.95 0.80
N GLU A 209 5.79 24.61 0.74
CA GLU A 209 5.50 25.88 1.44
C GLU A 209 5.35 25.81 2.97
N ASP A 210 5.71 24.68 3.60
CA ASP A 210 5.84 24.58 5.06
C ASP A 210 7.29 24.31 5.52
N VAL A 211 8.29 24.52 4.65
CA VAL A 211 9.73 24.50 5.00
C VAL A 211 10.28 25.91 5.16
#